data_AF-A0A820LT74-F1
#
_entry.id   AF-A0A820LT74-F1
#
_cell.length_a   1.000
_cell.length_b   1.000
_cell.length_c   1.000
_cell.angle_alpha   90.00
_cell.angle_beta   90.00
_cell.angle_gamma   90.00
#
_symmetry.space_group_name_H-M   'P 1'
#
loop_
_entity.id
_entity.type
_entity.pdbx_description
1 polymer ?
#
loop_
_entity_poly.entity_id
_entity_poly.type
_entity_poly.pdbx_seq_one_letter_code
_entity_poly.pdbx_strand_id
1 'polypeptide(L)'
;ANEIIKWSQFEPIYEKLQKVIDIEKNLLKSNPVCNREEHLNVFIDWLHSNGVDTSNFEICSFENYGFGLKATKNLASDECFLIVPRSIIIATDTIMTSS
;
A
#
# COMPACT_ATOMS: atom_id res chain seq x y z
N ALA A 1 31.20 6.72 9.13
CA ALA A 1 31.62 5.65 8.20
C ALA A 1 30.48 4.64 8.14
N ASN A 2 29.82 4.46 7.00
CA ASN A 2 28.79 3.43 6.87
C ASN A 2 29.50 2.08 6.90
N GLU A 3 29.28 1.28 7.95
CA GLU A 3 29.77 -0.08 8.01
C GLU A 3 29.13 -0.88 6.87
N ILE A 4 29.97 -1.41 5.98
CA ILE A 4 29.55 -2.40 4.99
C ILE A 4 29.21 -3.66 5.79
N ILE A 5 27.91 -3.92 5.99
CA ILE A 5 27.44 -5.20 6.52
C ILE A 5 27.97 -6.28 5.58
N LYS A 6 28.90 -7.10 6.08
CA LYS A 6 29.46 -8.19 5.30
C LYS A 6 28.39 -9.25 5.13
N TRP A 7 28.37 -9.92 3.98
CA TRP A 7 27.43 -11.03 3.72
C TRP A 7 27.45 -12.09 4.83
N SER A 8 28.64 -12.35 5.41
CA SER A 8 28.85 -13.26 6.54
C SER A 8 28.11 -12.86 7.84
N GLN A 9 27.74 -11.59 7.99
CA GLN A 9 26.94 -11.09 9.12
C GLN A 9 25.45 -11.10 8.80
N PHE A 10 25.08 -10.92 7.52
CA PHE A 10 23.68 -10.96 7.07
C PHE A 10 23.10 -12.37 7.14
N GLU A 11 23.82 -13.37 6.65
CA GLU A 11 23.38 -14.77 6.57
C GLU A 11 22.82 -15.33 7.90
N PRO A 12 23.53 -15.25 9.05
CA PRO A 12 22.99 -15.74 10.32
C PRO A 12 21.79 -14.95 10.84
N ILE A 13 21.66 -13.67 10.47
CA ILE A 13 20.49 -12.84 10.82
C ILE A 13 19.29 -13.29 9.98
N TYR A 14 19.49 -13.47 8.69
CA TYR A 14 18.46 -13.90 7.76
C TYR A 14 17.92 -15.28 8.12
N GLU A 15 18.78 -16.24 8.48
CA GLU A 15 18.36 -17.57 8.94
C GLU A 15 17.46 -17.51 10.18
N LYS A 16 17.81 -16.67 11.16
CA LYS A 16 17.00 -16.48 12.37
C LYS A 16 15.65 -15.83 12.04
N LEU A 17 15.66 -14.80 11.18
CA LEU A 17 14.45 -14.12 10.72
C LEU A 17 13.52 -15.10 10.00
N GLN A 18 14.05 -15.95 9.12
CA GLN A 18 13.25 -16.92 8.39
C GLN A 18 12.56 -17.92 9.32
N LYS A 19 13.26 -18.39 10.38
CA LYS A 19 12.66 -19.26 11.40
C LYS A 19 11.48 -18.59 12.12
N VAL A 20 11.59 -17.31 12.45
CA VAL A 20 10.49 -16.54 13.07
C VAL A 20 9.31 -16.41 12.11
N ILE A 21 9.59 -16.02 10.86
CA ILE A 21 8.57 -15.91 9.80
C ILE A 21 7.81 -17.22 9.62
N ASP A 22 8.52 -18.36 9.60
CA ASP A 22 7.89 -19.66 9.39
C ASP A 22 7.02 -20.09 10.57
N ILE A 23 7.43 -19.76 11.81
CA ILE A 23 6.60 -19.98 13.00
C ILE A 23 5.34 -19.11 12.92
N GLU A 24 5.48 -17.82 12.62
CA GLU A 24 4.35 -16.87 12.56
C GLU A 24 3.36 -17.21 11.44
N LYS A 25 3.85 -17.56 10.24
CA LYS A 25 2.99 -18.01 9.14
C LYS A 25 2.14 -19.21 9.53
N ASN A 26 2.70 -20.13 10.31
CA ASN A 26 1.95 -21.30 10.80
C ASN A 26 0.91 -20.93 11.86
N LEU A 27 1.14 -19.89 12.66
CA LEU A 27 0.21 -19.37 13.65
C LEU A 27 -0.92 -18.53 13.02
N LEU A 28 -0.61 -17.79 11.95
CA LEU A 28 -1.52 -16.87 11.27
C LEU A 28 -2.38 -17.53 10.17
N LYS A 29 -2.38 -18.87 10.06
CA LYS A 29 -3.14 -19.63 9.05
C LYS A 29 -4.66 -19.37 9.05
N SER A 30 -5.20 -18.69 10.05
CA SER A 30 -6.60 -18.27 10.11
C SER A 30 -6.88 -16.92 9.47
N ASN A 31 -5.87 -16.12 9.13
CA ASN A 31 -6.08 -14.84 8.48
C ASN A 31 -6.14 -15.08 6.97
N PRO A 32 -7.31 -14.92 6.32
CA PRO A 32 -7.40 -15.11 4.89
C PRO A 32 -6.38 -14.19 4.21
N VAL A 33 -5.70 -14.71 3.18
CA VAL A 33 -4.89 -13.89 2.28
C VAL A 33 -5.83 -12.79 1.79
N CYS A 34 -5.64 -11.58 2.31
CA CYS A 34 -6.46 -10.43 1.96
C CYS A 34 -6.37 -10.25 0.45
N ASN A 35 -7.46 -10.59 -0.25
CA ASN A 35 -7.53 -10.40 -1.68
C ASN A 35 -7.71 -8.90 -1.91
N ARG A 36 -6.65 -8.24 -2.35
CA ARG A 36 -6.62 -6.79 -2.58
C ARG A 36 -7.81 -6.33 -3.44
N GLU A 37 -8.23 -7.12 -4.41
CA GLU A 37 -9.35 -6.80 -5.31
C GLU A 37 -10.67 -6.69 -4.57
N GLU A 38 -10.92 -7.56 -3.59
CA GLU A 38 -12.14 -7.56 -2.78
C GLU A 38 -12.29 -6.30 -1.94
N HIS A 39 -11.17 -5.61 -1.64
CA HIS A 39 -11.15 -4.39 -0.83
C HIS A 39 -11.10 -3.10 -1.65
N LEU A 40 -10.99 -3.16 -2.98
CA LEU A 40 -10.91 -1.95 -3.81
C LEU A 40 -12.17 -1.11 -3.71
N ASN A 41 -13.36 -1.74 -3.74
CA ASN A 41 -14.62 -1.01 -3.63
C ASN A 41 -14.75 -0.30 -2.28
N VAL A 42 -14.40 -1.00 -1.18
CA VAL A 42 -14.39 -0.41 0.17
C VAL A 42 -13.43 0.78 0.25
N PHE A 43 -12.27 0.69 -0.40
CA PHE A 43 -11.30 1.78 -0.47
C PHE A 43 -11.84 2.99 -1.26
N ILE A 44 -12.50 2.76 -2.40
CA ILE A 44 -13.13 3.82 -3.20
C ILE A 44 -14.26 4.49 -2.42
N ASP A 45 -15.13 3.72 -1.76
CA ASP A 45 -16.20 4.25 -0.92
C ASP A 45 -15.65 5.10 0.22
N TRP A 46 -14.55 4.65 0.84
CA TRP A 46 -13.85 5.43 1.87
C TRP A 46 -13.27 6.73 1.32
N LEU A 47 -12.66 6.72 0.13
CA LEU A 47 -12.20 7.95 -0.55
C LEU A 47 -13.34 8.93 -0.78
N HIS A 48 -14.49 8.45 -1.28
CA HIS A 48 -15.68 9.28 -1.52
C HIS A 48 -16.22 9.87 -0.22
N SER A 49 -16.29 9.07 0.86
CA SER A 49 -16.73 9.55 2.17
C SER A 49 -15.84 10.67 2.75
N ASN A 50 -14.59 10.75 2.28
CA ASN A 50 -13.63 11.78 2.67
C ASN A 50 -13.53 12.93 1.64
N GLY A 51 -14.40 12.97 0.63
CA GLY A 51 -14.47 14.05 -0.34
C GLY A 51 -13.44 13.98 -1.47
N VAL A 52 -12.88 12.80 -1.74
CA VAL A 52 -12.01 12.56 -2.91
C VAL A 52 -12.87 12.24 -4.12
N ASP A 53 -12.69 12.99 -5.20
CA ASP A 53 -13.29 12.68 -6.50
C ASP A 53 -12.41 11.68 -7.27
N THR A 54 -12.99 10.53 -7.63
CA THR A 54 -12.34 9.48 -8.42
C THR A 54 -12.96 9.31 -9.81
N SER A 55 -13.80 10.23 -10.26
CA SER A 55 -14.53 10.10 -11.55
C SER A 55 -13.63 10.03 -12.78
N ASN A 56 -12.42 10.59 -12.70
CA ASN A 56 -11.46 10.68 -13.80
C ASN A 56 -10.63 9.40 -14.00
N PHE A 57 -10.73 8.41 -13.11
CA PHE A 57 -9.92 7.20 -13.18
C PHE A 57 -10.61 5.97 -12.60
N GLU A 58 -10.13 4.80 -13.03
CA GLU A 58 -10.46 3.50 -12.44
C GLU A 58 -9.17 2.81 -11.96
N ILE A 59 -9.28 1.97 -10.94
CA ILE A 59 -8.16 1.12 -10.49
C ILE A 59 -8.14 -0.14 -11.37
N CYS A 60 -7.02 -0.40 -12.04
CA CYS A 60 -6.87 -1.53 -12.95
C CYS A 60 -5.55 -2.27 -12.69
N SER A 61 -5.53 -3.57 -13.00
CA SER A 61 -4.30 -4.35 -13.04
C SER A 61 -3.61 -4.16 -14.38
N PHE A 62 -2.30 -3.91 -14.33
CA PHE A 62 -1.42 -3.75 -15.47
C PHE A 62 -0.37 -4.86 -15.44
N GLU A 63 -0.22 -5.55 -16.57
CA GLU A 63 0.77 -6.61 -16.71
C GLU A 63 2.17 -6.08 -16.37
N ASN A 64 2.90 -6.78 -15.51
CA ASN A 64 4.23 -6.42 -15.00
C ASN A 64 4.31 -5.20 -14.06
N TYR A 65 3.22 -4.46 -13.82
CA TYR A 65 3.20 -3.30 -12.91
C TYR A 65 2.24 -3.47 -11.72
N GLY A 66 1.34 -4.46 -11.77
CA GLY A 66 0.31 -4.65 -10.75
C GLY A 66 -0.79 -3.59 -10.87
N PHE A 67 -1.42 -3.21 -9.76
CA PHE A 67 -2.51 -2.24 -9.78
C PHE A 67 -2.02 -0.79 -9.97
N GLY A 68 -2.72 -0.05 -10.82
CA GLY A 68 -2.51 1.38 -11.04
C GLY A 68 -3.81 2.11 -11.36
N LEU A 69 -3.70 3.39 -11.72
CA LEU A 69 -4.81 4.22 -12.14
C LEU A 69 -4.87 4.29 -13.66
N LYS A 70 -6.05 4.01 -14.23
CA LYS A 70 -6.34 4.17 -15.64
C LYS A 70 -7.32 5.31 -15.82
N ALA A 71 -6.98 6.30 -16.66
CA ALA A 71 -7.89 7.40 -16.94
C ALA A 71 -9.16 6.90 -17.66
N THR A 72 -10.32 7.42 -17.26
CA THR A 72 -11.64 7.11 -17.89
C THR A 72 -11.97 8.08 -19.03
N LYS A 73 -11.21 9.16 -19.15
CA LYS A 73 -11.32 10.21 -20.18
C LYS A 73 -9.92 10.71 -20.57
N ASN A 74 -9.86 11.50 -21.63
CA ASN A 74 -8.63 12.23 -21.96
C ASN A 74 -8.37 13.31 -20.90
N LEU A 75 -7.12 13.38 -20.41
CA LEU A 75 -6.67 14.38 -19.45
C LEU A 75 -5.67 15.33 -20.14
N ALA A 76 -5.84 16.64 -19.93
CA ALA A 76 -4.84 17.61 -20.38
C ALA A 76 -3.60 17.57 -19.47
N SER A 77 -2.44 18.02 -19.98
CA SER A 77 -1.18 17.98 -19.22
C SER A 77 -1.19 18.83 -17.96
N ASP A 78 -2.02 19.86 -17.90
CA ASP A 78 -2.20 20.80 -16.80
C ASP A 78 -3.51 20.58 -16.01
N GLU A 79 -4.26 19.52 -16.32
CA GLU A 79 -5.52 19.20 -15.64
C GLU A 79 -5.25 18.59 -14.25
N CYS A 80 -5.78 19.23 -13.21
CA CYS A 80 -5.83 18.62 -11.89
C CYS A 80 -6.92 17.54 -11.86
N PHE A 81 -6.53 16.27 -11.95
CA PHE A 81 -7.46 15.14 -12.07
C PHE A 81 -7.73 14.39 -10.75
N LEU A 82 -6.96 14.68 -9.69
CA LEU A 82 -7.09 14.07 -8.36
C LEU A 82 -6.62 15.04 -7.28
N ILE A 83 -7.46 15.24 -6.26
CA ILE A 83 -7.14 16.00 -5.04
C ILE A 83 -7.37 15.08 -3.84
N VAL A 84 -6.37 14.98 -2.96
CA VAL A 84 -6.44 14.15 -1.75
C VAL A 84 -6.40 15.07 -0.52
N PRO A 85 -7.46 15.11 0.30
CA PRO A 85 -7.47 15.89 1.53
C PRO A 85 -6.37 15.46 2.50
N ARG A 86 -5.76 16.42 3.20
CA ARG A 86 -4.69 16.10 4.18
C ARG A 86 -5.18 15.25 5.35
N SER A 87 -6.46 15.32 5.69
CA SER A 87 -7.07 14.53 6.78
C SER A 87 -6.98 13.03 6.60
N ILE A 88 -6.85 12.54 5.36
CA ILE A 88 -6.77 11.11 5.06
C ILE A 88 -5.35 10.63 4.74
N ILE A 89 -4.37 11.52 4.83
CA ILE A 89 -2.96 11.19 4.62
C ILE A 89 -2.37 10.73 5.95
N ILE A 90 -1.83 9.52 5.97
CA ILE A 90 -1.01 9.05 7.10
C ILE A 90 0.39 9.67 6.95
N ALA A 91 0.72 10.56 7.87
CA ALA A 91 2.01 11.25 7.95
C ALA A 91 2.57 11.18 9.37
N THR A 92 3.84 11.53 9.55
CA THR A 92 4.51 11.45 10.87
C THR A 92 3.80 12.26 11.95
N ASP A 93 3.20 13.39 11.57
CA ASP A 93 2.44 14.26 12.46
C ASP A 93 1.02 13.75 12.77
N THR A 94 0.47 12.82 11.97
CA THR A 94 -0.86 12.22 12.22
C THR A 94 -0.79 10.95 13.08
N ILE A 95 0.39 10.35 13.23
CA ILE A 95 0.60 9.13 14.04
C ILE A 95 0.50 9.44 15.54
N MET A 96 0.91 10.64 15.96
CA MET A 96 0.93 11.02 17.39
C MET A 96 -0.46 11.24 17.99
N THR A 97 -1.50 11.41 17.16
CA THR A 97 -2.86 11.68 17.61
C THR A 97 -3.75 10.44 17.65
N SER A 98 -3.23 9.27 17.25
CA SER A 98 -3.96 7.99 17.25
C SER A 98 -3.61 7.21 18.53
N SER A 99 -4.26 7.56 19.64
CA SER A 99 -4.22 6.83 20.93
C SER A 99 -5.61 6.33 21.29
#